data_AF-A3WT10-F1
#
_entry.id   AF-A3WT10-F1
#
_cell.length_a   1.000
_cell.length_b   1.000
_cell.length_c   1.000
_cell.angle_alpha   90.00
_cell.angle_beta   90.00
_cell.angle_gamma   90.00
#
_symmetry.space_group_name_H-M   'P 1'
#
loop_
_entity.id
_entity.type
_entity.pdbx_description
1 polymer ?
#
loop_
_entity_poly.entity_id
_entity_poly.type
_entity_poly.pdbx_seq_one_letter_code
_entity_poly.pdbx_strand_id
1 'polypeptide(L)' 'MNRTIKEATVKRFHDDSHDQSRRRLRDFIDADNFGRRLKTLKGLTPYEFICKQGTSEPDRFIINPIHQMPGLNI' A
#
# COMPACT_ATOMS: atom_id res chain seq x y z
N MET A 1 1.12 6.44 -4.23
CA MET A 1 0.32 5.30 -3.74
C MET A 1 -0.40 5.66 -2.45
N ASN A 2 0.27 5.86 -1.31
CA ASN A 2 -0.39 6.26 -0.04
C ASN A 2 -1.29 7.50 -0.18
N ARG A 3 -0.91 8.48 -1.00
CA ARG A 3 -1.75 9.64 -1.33
C ARG A 3 -3.04 9.28 -2.06
N THR A 4 -3.02 8.36 -3.02
CA THR A 4 -4.20 7.90 -3.78
C THR A 4 -5.17 7.11 -2.91
N ILE A 5 -4.64 6.22 -2.06
CA ILE A 5 -5.43 5.48 -1.07
C ILE A 5 -6.08 6.45 -0.07
N LYS A 6 -5.29 7.43 0.41
CA LYS A 6 -5.75 8.46 1.35
C LYS A 6 -6.80 9.39 0.72
N GLU A 7 -6.62 9.82 -0.53
CA GLU A 7 -7.58 10.66 -1.24
C GLU A 7 -8.90 9.91 -1.50
N ALA A 8 -8.86 8.61 -1.83
CA ALA A 8 -10.04 7.79 -2.05
C ALA A 8 -10.85 7.53 -0.76
N THR A 9 -10.17 7.49 0.39
CA THR A 9 -10.80 7.31 1.71
C THR A 9 -11.28 8.64 2.31
N VAL A 10 -10.49 9.72 2.22
CA VAL A 10 -10.82 11.03 2.79
C VAL A 10 -11.95 11.74 2.05
N LYS A 11 -12.03 11.63 0.72
CA LYS A 11 -13.03 12.38 -0.07
C LYS A 11 -14.45 11.83 0.07
N ARG A 12 -14.64 10.72 0.77
CA ARG A 12 -15.85 9.90 0.63
C ARG A 12 -16.62 9.65 1.94
N PHE A 13 -16.04 9.79 3.14
CA PHE A 13 -16.74 9.39 4.38
C PHE A 13 -16.36 10.18 5.66
N HIS A 14 -17.35 10.49 6.50
CA HIS A 14 -17.21 10.68 7.94
C HIS A 14 -17.49 9.32 8.61
N ASP A 15 -16.55 8.81 9.41
CA ASP A 15 -16.61 7.46 9.99
C ASP A 15 -17.51 7.42 11.25
N ASP A 16 -18.47 6.49 11.29
CA ASP A 16 -19.27 6.16 12.49
C ASP A 16 -18.75 4.91 13.25
N SER A 17 -17.89 4.06 12.65
CA SER A 17 -17.33 2.88 13.34
C SER A 17 -16.06 2.29 12.70
N HIS A 18 -15.05 1.98 13.53
CA HIS A 18 -13.72 1.49 13.12
C HIS A 18 -13.76 0.17 12.32
N ASP A 19 -14.69 -0.74 12.59
CA ASP A 19 -14.74 -2.04 11.92
C ASP A 19 -15.17 -1.95 10.45
N GLN A 20 -16.03 -0.98 10.12
CA GLN A 20 -16.41 -0.71 8.74
C GLN A 20 -15.24 -0.11 7.94
N SER A 21 -14.43 0.73 8.59
CA SER A 21 -13.21 1.30 8.01
C SER A 21 -12.21 0.21 7.64
N ARG A 22 -11.98 -0.78 8.53
CA ARG A 22 -11.04 -1.90 8.27
C ARG A 22 -11.46 -2.78 7.09
N ARG A 23 -12.74 -3.13 6.98
CA ARG A 23 -13.25 -3.94 5.87
C ARG A 23 -13.07 -3.22 4.54
N ARG A 24 -13.43 -1.94 4.49
CA ARG A 24 -13.34 -1.13 3.27
C ARG A 24 -11.90 -0.83 2.84
N LEU A 25 -11.00 -0.62 3.80
CA LEU A 25 -9.56 -0.53 3.55
C LEU A 25 -9.03 -1.80 2.91
N ARG A 26 -9.47 -2.97 3.39
CA ARG A 26 -9.08 -4.26 2.81
C ARG A 26 -9.59 -4.39 1.37
N ASP A 27 -10.86 -4.06 1.11
CA ASP A 27 -11.40 -4.08 -0.26
C ASP A 27 -10.64 -3.14 -1.21
N PHE A 28 -10.27 -1.94 -0.73
CA PHE A 28 -9.50 -0.99 -1.52
C PHE A 28 -8.07 -1.51 -1.81
N ILE A 29 -7.39 -2.03 -0.80
CA ILE A 29 -6.04 -2.60 -0.92
C ILE A 29 -6.06 -3.80 -1.87
N ASP A 30 -7.08 -4.65 -1.78
CA ASP A 30 -7.19 -5.84 -2.63
C ASP A 30 -7.46 -5.45 -4.09
N ALA A 31 -8.35 -4.49 -4.32
CA ALA A 31 -8.62 -3.97 -5.66
C ALA A 31 -7.40 -3.30 -6.30
N ASP A 32 -6.63 -2.53 -5.53
CA ASP A 32 -5.42 -1.86 -6.01
C ASP A 32 -4.29 -2.87 -6.31
N ASN A 33 -4.02 -3.77 -5.37
CA ASN A 33 -2.87 -4.68 -5.46
C ASN A 33 -3.10 -5.87 -6.40
N PHE A 34 -4.34 -6.32 -6.56
CA PHE A 34 -4.67 -7.54 -7.32
C PHE A 34 -5.65 -7.31 -8.48
N GLY A 35 -6.41 -6.22 -8.46
CA GLY A 35 -7.54 -6.04 -9.38
C GLY A 35 -7.15 -5.80 -10.84
N ARG A 36 -5.99 -5.20 -11.12
CA ARG A 36 -5.58 -4.89 -12.50
C ARG A 36 -4.12 -5.20 -12.79
N ARG A 37 -3.90 -5.90 -13.91
CA ARG A 37 -2.58 -6.09 -14.52
C ARG A 37 -2.17 -4.83 -15.27
N LEU A 38 -0.99 -4.31 -14.96
CA LEU A 38 -0.52 -3.02 -15.47
C LEU A 38 0.50 -3.23 -16.59
N LYS A 39 0.28 -2.60 -17.75
CA LYS A 39 1.22 -2.65 -18.90
C LYS A 39 2.60 -2.10 -18.52
N THR A 40 2.64 -1.07 -17.68
CA THR A 40 3.88 -0.49 -17.13
C THR A 40 4.69 -1.48 -16.30
N LEU A 41 4.02 -2.44 -15.65
CA LEU A 41 4.65 -3.52 -14.89
C LEU A 41 4.82 -4.80 -15.74
N LYS A 42 4.90 -4.66 -17.07
CA LYS A 42 5.00 -5.79 -18.02
C LYS A 42 3.84 -6.78 -17.88
N GLY A 43 2.66 -6.27 -17.56
CA GLY A 43 1.46 -7.08 -17.36
C GLY A 43 1.42 -7.79 -16.00
N LEU A 44 2.19 -7.37 -15.00
CA LEU A 44 2.05 -7.86 -13.63
C LEU A 44 1.02 -7.01 -12.86
N THR A 45 0.39 -7.61 -11.86
CA THR A 45 -0.28 -6.83 -10.80
C THR A 45 0.76 -6.14 -9.93
N PRO A 46 0.40 -5.06 -9.20
CA PRO A 46 1.31 -4.43 -8.25
C PRO A 46 1.89 -5.43 -7.23
N TYR A 47 1.08 -6.35 -6.71
CA TYR A 47 1.56 -7.38 -5.78
C TYR A 47 2.58 -8.32 -6.42
N GLU A 48 2.27 -8.87 -7.60
CA GLU A 48 3.18 -9.78 -8.31
C GLU A 48 4.52 -9.10 -8.64
N PHE A 49 4.47 -7.82 -9.00
CA PHE A 49 5.67 -7.03 -9.26
C PHE A 49 6.53 -6.90 -8.01
N ILE A 50 5.93 -6.57 -6.85
CA ILE A 50 6.64 -6.47 -5.58
C ILE A 50 7.26 -7.81 -5.18
N CYS A 51 6.52 -8.92 -5.27
CA CYS A 51 7.06 -10.25 -4.97
C CYS A 51 8.25 -10.60 -5.86
N LYS A 52 8.14 -10.33 -7.17
CA LYS A 52 9.23 -10.57 -8.12
C LYS A 52 10.46 -9.73 -7.80
N GLN A 53 10.27 -8.45 -7.50
CA GLN A 53 11.36 -7.56 -7.11
C GLN A 53 11.98 -7.98 -5.78
N GLY A 54 11.20 -8.44 -4.80
CA GLY A 54 11.71 -8.94 -3.53
C GLY A 54 12.60 -10.17 -3.66
N THR A 55 12.30 -11.07 -4.61
CA THR A 55 13.16 -12.23 -4.89
C THR A 55 14.40 -11.87 -5.70
N SER A 56 14.29 -10.95 -6.66
CA SER A 56 15.42 -10.58 -7.54
C SER A 56 16.37 -9.56 -6.92
N GLU A 57 15.86 -8.65 -6.10
CA GLU A 57 16.61 -7.53 -5.53
C GLU A 57 16.21 -7.30 -4.05
N PRO A 58 16.46 -8.29 -3.16
CA PRO A 58 16.03 -8.23 -1.76
C PRO A 58 16.59 -7.03 -1.00
N ASP A 59 17.79 -6.56 -1.36
CA ASP A 59 18.46 -5.42 -0.72
C ASP A 59 17.65 -4.13 -0.80
N ARG A 60 16.81 -3.96 -1.83
CA ARG A 60 15.92 -2.79 -1.97
C ARG A 60 14.77 -2.77 -0.97
N PHE A 61 14.47 -3.91 -0.35
CA PHE A 61 13.39 -4.07 0.62
C PHE A 61 13.89 -4.15 2.06
N ILE A 62 15.20 -3.97 2.28
CA ILE A 62 15.78 -3.84 3.62
C ILE A 62 15.48 -2.42 4.12
N ILE A 63 14.53 -2.31 5.05
CA ILE A 63 14.24 -1.05 5.72
C ILE A 63 15.38 -0.75 6.68
N ASN A 64 16.07 0.38 6.49
CA ASN A 64 17.02 0.86 7.50
C ASN A 64 16.22 1.19 8.77
N PRO A 65 16.45 0.50 9.90
CA PRO A 65 15.67 0.68 11.13
C PRO A 65 15.72 2.11 11.67
N ILE A 66 16.77 2.88 11.33
CA ILE A 66 16.92 4.29 11.71
C ILE A 66 15.81 5.15 11.09
N HIS A 67 15.29 4.79 9.91
CA HIS A 67 14.23 5.55 9.23
C HIS A 67 12.83 5.35 9.85
N GLN A 68 12.65 4.36 10.74
CA GLN A 68 11.40 4.13 11.44
C GLN A 68 11.41 4.65 12.87
N MET A 69 12.51 5.23 13.35
CA MET A 69 12.53 5.92 14.62
C MET A 69 11.78 7.25 14.45
N PRO A 70 10.60 7.44 15.07
CA PRO A 70 10.10 8.80 15.25
C PRO A 70 11.18 9.51 16.05
N GLY A 71 11.78 10.55 15.48
CA GLY A 71 12.80 11.34 16.17
C GLY A 71 12.28 11.82 17.53
N LEU A 72 13.20 12.28 18.38
CA LEU A 72 12.83 12.81 19.69
C LEU A 72 11.83 13.96 19.53
N ASN A 73 10.60 13.76 20.02
CA ASN A 73 9.59 14.81 20.10
C ASN A 73 9.97 15.69 21.30
N ILE A 74 10.75 16.75 21.04
CA ILE A 74 11.03 17.83 22.00
C ILE A 74 10.12 19.02 21.74
#